data_AF-A0A6A5HKR4-F1
#
_entry.id   AF-A0A6A5HKR4-F1
#
_cell.length_a   1.000
_cell.length_b   1.000
_cell.length_c   1.000
_cell.angle_alpha   90.00
_cell.angle_beta   90.00
_cell.angle_gamma   90.00
#
_symmetry.space_group_name_H-M   'P 1'
#
loop_
_entity.id
_entity.type
_entity.pdbx_description
1 polymer ?
#
loop_
_entity_poly.entity_id
_entity_poly.type
_entity_poly.pdbx_seq_one_letter_code
_entity_poly.pdbx_strand_id
1 'polypeptide(L)'
;MKVNNMLIDVCEKNATQQIIQCNSNQFESRVVPMLIHLDKIFYRMKIALGINLTTLNEMRGILCHPIFRKCGYLQFRGKNEVLSNEDCEYILDKTQPNRGITILSKLSPDFDFKKILHFSRLRIPSLGKMPLEELKALDCEIANLGNHQFKEVDLNDFLHHWINGNNRKLRRLKLDGFEDAPNWNVLLKDIPHTEWNPKERGRCYKSKYTHTEETIDCENGKDFKNKDGQLATVVHHSEYLDILIWNDQFPDEKDTEEKVIYCNSNQFGYGVINVLTHFDKIFHRIDIALGIELNALNEMRGILCHPIFKKCGYLQFRGKNETLTNEDCEYVLDKTQPNRGITILSKLSPDFDFKKILHFSRLRVPNLGKMPLEDLKALDCEIANLGNHQFKEVDLNDFLHHWINGNNRKLRRLKLDGFEDAPNWNVLLKDIPHTEWNSKERGRYYKSKYTHTEETIDCENGKDFRNKDGQLATVVHHSEFLDFLIWNDRFPE
;
A
#
# COMPACT_ATOMS: atom_id res chain seq x y z
N MET A 1 -7.30 -6.44 3.34
CA MET A 1 -8.71 -6.75 3.03
C MET A 1 -9.63 -5.85 3.87
N LYS A 2 -10.22 -4.79 3.31
CA LYS A 2 -11.20 -3.94 4.01
C LYS A 2 -12.61 -4.43 3.64
N VAL A 3 -13.32 -4.99 4.60
CA VAL A 3 -14.72 -5.42 4.52
C VAL A 3 -15.54 -4.29 5.16
N ASN A 4 -16.75 -3.99 4.70
CA ASN A 4 -17.59 -2.98 5.35
C ASN A 4 -17.53 -3.07 6.87
N ASN A 5 -17.19 -1.92 7.46
CA ASN A 5 -17.01 -1.70 8.88
C ASN A 5 -15.86 -2.44 9.58
N MET A 6 -15.01 -3.14 8.80
CA MET A 6 -13.76 -3.76 9.28
C MET A 6 -12.58 -3.78 8.29
N LEU A 7 -11.48 -3.11 8.65
CA LEU A 7 -10.18 -3.27 7.96
C LEU A 7 -9.45 -4.47 8.55
N ILE A 8 -9.14 -5.47 7.73
CA ILE A 8 -8.27 -6.61 8.06
C ILE A 8 -7.00 -6.47 7.23
N ASP A 9 -5.92 -6.04 7.86
CA ASP A 9 -4.58 -6.05 7.26
C ASP A 9 -3.87 -7.33 7.71
N VAL A 10 -3.47 -8.17 6.76
CA VAL A 10 -2.73 -9.41 7.03
C VAL A 10 -1.26 -9.09 6.74
N CYS A 11 -0.59 -8.48 7.71
CA CYS A 11 0.85 -8.25 7.62
C CYS A 11 1.59 -9.52 8.09
N GLU A 12 2.24 -10.21 7.16
CA GLU A 12 3.32 -11.12 7.54
C GLU A 12 4.62 -10.31 7.70
N LYS A 13 5.46 -10.72 8.64
CA LYS A 13 6.69 -10.04 9.01
C LYS A 13 7.77 -10.30 7.96
N ASN A 14 7.68 -9.64 6.80
CA ASN A 14 8.84 -9.32 5.96
C ASN A 14 8.55 -8.06 5.14
N ALA A 15 9.33 -7.01 5.38
CA ALA A 15 8.99 -5.62 5.00
C ALA A 15 9.09 -5.30 3.50
N THR A 16 9.15 -6.28 2.59
CA THR A 16 9.39 -6.00 1.16
C THR A 16 8.60 -6.87 0.17
N GLN A 17 7.94 -7.97 0.56
CA GLN A 17 7.23 -8.82 -0.40
C GLN A 17 5.96 -9.47 0.19
N GLN A 18 4.78 -9.13 -0.37
CA GLN A 18 3.50 -9.78 -0.09
C GLN A 18 3.35 -11.06 -0.96
N ILE A 19 3.97 -12.17 -0.59
CA ILE A 19 3.89 -13.43 -1.35
C ILE A 19 3.49 -14.59 -0.42
N ILE A 20 2.32 -15.17 -0.66
CA ILE A 20 1.90 -16.44 -0.03
C ILE A 20 2.67 -17.59 -0.71
N GLN A 21 3.53 -18.28 0.04
CA GLN A 21 4.18 -19.52 -0.41
C GLN A 21 3.46 -20.72 0.20
N CYS A 22 2.65 -21.41 -0.58
CA CYS A 22 2.06 -22.70 -0.21
C CYS A 22 2.77 -23.83 -0.96
N ASN A 23 2.94 -25.00 -0.34
CA ASN A 23 3.37 -26.21 -1.06
C ASN A 23 2.16 -26.91 -1.72
N SER A 24 2.42 -27.84 -2.64
CA SER A 24 1.41 -28.55 -3.44
C SER A 24 0.31 -29.23 -2.59
N ASN A 25 0.68 -29.89 -1.50
CA ASN A 25 -0.28 -30.53 -0.58
C ASN A 25 -1.20 -29.51 0.14
N GLN A 26 -0.70 -28.31 0.46
CA GLN A 26 -1.50 -27.23 1.04
C GLN A 26 -2.37 -26.53 0.01
N PHE A 27 -1.97 -26.52 -1.27
CA PHE A 27 -2.79 -25.94 -2.33
C PHE A 27 -4.11 -26.71 -2.52
N GLU A 28 -4.05 -28.03 -2.60
CA GLU A 28 -5.23 -28.88 -2.80
C GLU A 28 -6.13 -28.92 -1.57
N SER A 29 -5.55 -29.17 -0.38
CA SER A 29 -6.33 -29.35 0.85
C SER A 29 -6.77 -28.05 1.52
N ARG A 30 -6.18 -26.90 1.17
CA ARG A 30 -6.42 -25.61 1.84
C ARG A 30 -6.79 -24.49 0.88
N VAL A 31 -5.94 -24.19 -0.10
CA VAL A 31 -6.13 -23.03 -1.01
C VAL A 31 -7.36 -23.20 -1.91
N VAL A 32 -7.59 -24.38 -2.48
CA VAL A 32 -8.76 -24.61 -3.34
C VAL A 32 -10.09 -24.45 -2.58
N PRO A 33 -10.31 -25.09 -1.42
CA PRO A 33 -11.50 -24.85 -0.60
C PRO A 33 -11.70 -23.38 -0.23
N MET A 34 -10.61 -22.67 0.10
CA MET A 34 -10.65 -21.23 0.39
C MET A 34 -11.09 -20.42 -0.83
N LEU A 35 -10.52 -20.65 -2.01
CA LEU A 35 -10.90 -19.94 -3.23
C LEU A 35 -12.36 -20.21 -3.62
N ILE A 36 -12.84 -21.44 -3.45
CA ILE A 36 -14.27 -21.79 -3.66
C ILE A 36 -15.15 -21.02 -2.67
N HIS A 37 -14.75 -20.94 -1.40
CA HIS A 37 -15.50 -20.22 -0.38
C HIS A 37 -15.53 -18.71 -0.65
N LEU A 38 -14.38 -18.12 -0.99
CA LEU A 38 -14.28 -16.72 -1.40
C LEU A 38 -15.14 -16.43 -2.62
N ASP A 39 -15.19 -17.34 -3.59
CA ASP A 39 -16.05 -17.22 -4.77
C ASP A 39 -17.55 -17.25 -4.44
N LYS A 40 -17.96 -18.04 -3.43
CA LYS A 40 -19.34 -18.04 -2.93
C LYS A 40 -19.70 -16.73 -2.23
N ILE A 41 -18.74 -16.12 -1.53
CA ILE A 41 -18.94 -14.85 -0.80
C ILE A 41 -18.95 -13.67 -1.78
N PHE A 42 -17.98 -13.62 -2.69
CA PHE A 42 -17.74 -12.49 -3.57
C PHE A 42 -18.26 -12.80 -4.98
N TYR A 43 -19.50 -12.36 -5.24
CA TYR A 43 -20.13 -12.51 -6.56
C TYR A 43 -19.22 -11.91 -7.65
N ARG A 44 -18.77 -12.75 -8.60
CA ARG A 44 -17.84 -12.41 -9.69
C ARG A 44 -16.39 -12.10 -9.25
N MET A 45 -15.89 -12.80 -8.22
CA MET A 45 -14.48 -12.75 -7.87
C MET A 45 -13.58 -13.08 -9.09
N LYS A 46 -12.64 -12.17 -9.40
CA LYS A 46 -11.56 -12.43 -10.36
C LYS A 46 -10.28 -12.72 -9.58
N ILE A 47 -9.59 -13.79 -9.96
CA ILE A 47 -8.36 -14.22 -9.29
C ILE A 47 -7.16 -13.68 -10.07
N ALA A 48 -6.16 -13.14 -9.35
CA ALA A 48 -4.83 -12.97 -9.91
C ALA A 48 -3.97 -14.15 -9.44
N LEU A 49 -3.45 -14.92 -10.38
CA LEU A 49 -2.69 -16.13 -10.09
C LEU A 49 -1.22 -15.92 -10.42
N GLY A 50 -0.33 -16.24 -9.49
CA GLY A 50 1.12 -16.31 -9.75
C GLY A 50 1.61 -17.73 -9.61
N ILE A 51 2.30 -18.24 -10.63
CA ILE A 51 2.83 -19.60 -10.69
C ILE A 51 4.35 -19.51 -10.74
N ASN A 52 5.03 -20.17 -9.80
CA ASN A 52 6.46 -20.38 -9.89
C ASN A 52 6.74 -21.59 -10.79
N LEU A 53 7.59 -21.42 -11.80
CA LEU A 53 7.89 -22.48 -12.77
C LEU A 53 8.52 -23.71 -12.11
N THR A 54 9.32 -23.52 -11.06
CA THR A 54 9.95 -24.64 -10.34
C THR A 54 8.94 -25.56 -9.65
N THR A 55 7.73 -25.08 -9.37
CA THR A 55 6.66 -25.86 -8.71
C THR A 55 5.59 -26.32 -9.69
N LEU A 56 5.72 -26.03 -10.99
CA LEU A 56 4.65 -26.27 -11.96
C LEU A 56 4.25 -27.75 -12.03
N ASN A 57 5.22 -28.67 -12.06
CA ASN A 57 4.95 -30.10 -12.13
C ASN A 57 4.07 -30.59 -10.98
N GLU A 58 4.31 -30.09 -9.77
CA GLU A 58 3.48 -30.42 -8.61
C GLU A 58 2.09 -29.76 -8.65
N MET A 59 1.99 -28.59 -9.30
CA MET A 59 0.75 -27.83 -9.41
C MET A 59 -0.17 -28.29 -10.55
N ARG A 60 0.31 -29.10 -11.50
CA ARG A 60 -0.47 -29.49 -12.69
C ARG A 60 -1.84 -30.06 -12.31
N GLY A 61 -1.89 -31.05 -11.42
CA GLY A 61 -3.16 -31.65 -10.97
C GLY A 61 -4.11 -30.65 -10.30
N ILE A 62 -3.56 -29.70 -9.55
CA ILE A 62 -4.31 -28.68 -8.81
C ILE A 62 -4.95 -27.66 -9.77
N LEU A 63 -4.21 -27.23 -10.80
CA LEU A 63 -4.68 -26.27 -11.79
C LEU A 63 -5.88 -26.78 -12.60
N CYS A 64 -6.13 -28.09 -12.62
CA CYS A 64 -7.33 -28.67 -13.23
C CYS A 64 -8.63 -28.29 -12.48
N HIS A 65 -8.54 -27.77 -11.26
CA HIS A 65 -9.73 -27.37 -10.52
C HIS A 65 -10.44 -26.18 -11.20
N PRO A 66 -11.77 -26.22 -11.43
CA PRO A 66 -12.50 -25.20 -12.20
C PRO A 66 -12.38 -23.76 -11.67
N ILE A 67 -12.07 -23.60 -10.39
CA ILE A 67 -11.90 -22.28 -9.76
C ILE A 67 -10.84 -21.43 -10.45
N PHE A 68 -9.81 -22.07 -11.02
CA PHE A 68 -8.71 -21.36 -11.68
C PHE A 68 -9.12 -20.74 -13.02
N ARG A 69 -10.24 -21.16 -13.63
CA ARG A 69 -10.82 -20.50 -14.81
C ARG A 69 -11.37 -19.11 -14.53
N LYS A 70 -11.51 -18.72 -13.25
CA LYS A 70 -11.84 -17.35 -12.83
C LYS A 70 -10.62 -16.43 -12.81
N CYS A 71 -9.49 -16.87 -13.37
CA CYS A 71 -8.30 -16.05 -13.49
C CYS A 71 -8.61 -14.81 -14.33
N GLY A 72 -8.48 -13.63 -13.72
CA GLY A 72 -8.44 -12.37 -14.45
C GLY A 72 -7.02 -12.09 -14.96
N TYR A 73 -6.03 -12.44 -14.16
CA TYR A 73 -4.64 -12.03 -14.39
C TYR A 73 -3.65 -13.12 -14.00
N LEU A 74 -2.70 -13.42 -14.87
CA LEU A 74 -1.74 -14.50 -14.67
C LEU A 74 -0.31 -13.98 -14.58
N GLN A 75 0.50 -14.56 -13.69
CA GLN A 75 1.94 -14.30 -13.60
C GLN A 75 2.73 -15.61 -13.64
N PHE A 76 3.69 -15.70 -14.55
CA PHE A 76 4.74 -16.70 -14.50
C PHE A 76 5.93 -16.12 -13.73
N ARG A 77 6.49 -16.88 -12.79
CA ARG A 77 7.61 -16.46 -11.94
C ARG A 77 8.72 -17.49 -12.00
N GLY A 78 9.95 -17.01 -11.94
CA GLY A 78 11.15 -17.85 -11.98
C GLY A 78 12.20 -17.19 -12.85
N LYS A 79 12.89 -16.19 -12.31
CA LYS A 79 13.81 -15.33 -13.08
C LYS A 79 14.90 -16.12 -13.83
N ASN A 80 15.30 -17.26 -13.28
CA ASN A 80 16.31 -18.14 -13.86
C ASN A 80 15.72 -19.32 -14.63
N GLU A 81 14.41 -19.51 -14.57
CA GLU A 81 13.69 -20.60 -15.23
C GLU A 81 13.29 -20.20 -16.64
N VAL A 82 13.08 -21.22 -17.49
CA VAL A 82 12.64 -21.04 -18.89
C VAL A 82 11.18 -21.48 -18.99
N LEU A 83 10.31 -20.58 -19.44
CA LEU A 83 8.93 -20.91 -19.79
C LEU A 83 8.92 -21.55 -21.17
N SER A 84 8.55 -22.82 -21.23
CA SER A 84 8.36 -23.55 -22.49
C SER A 84 7.01 -23.22 -23.14
N ASN A 85 6.90 -23.48 -24.45
CA ASN A 85 5.64 -23.39 -25.18
C ASN A 85 4.55 -24.31 -24.62
N GLU A 86 4.92 -25.52 -24.18
CA GLU A 86 4.02 -26.52 -23.62
C GLU A 86 3.49 -26.10 -22.24
N ASP A 87 4.36 -25.62 -21.36
CA ASP A 87 3.97 -25.15 -20.03
C ASP A 87 3.08 -23.92 -20.09
N CYS A 88 3.41 -22.99 -20.99
CA CYS A 88 2.59 -21.81 -21.26
C CYS A 88 1.19 -22.21 -21.70
N GLU A 89 1.08 -23.09 -22.70
CA GLU A 89 -0.19 -23.55 -23.25
C GLU A 89 -1.01 -24.32 -22.22
N TYR A 90 -0.39 -25.22 -21.46
CA TYR A 90 -1.03 -25.92 -20.36
C TYR A 90 -1.67 -24.95 -19.36
N ILE A 91 -0.91 -23.96 -18.89
CA ILE A 91 -1.41 -23.00 -17.89
C ILE A 91 -2.52 -22.12 -18.47
N LEU A 92 -2.37 -21.65 -19.71
CA LEU A 92 -3.40 -20.84 -20.38
C LEU A 92 -4.71 -21.63 -20.55
N ASP A 93 -4.65 -22.90 -20.93
CA ASP A 93 -5.83 -23.79 -21.03
C ASP A 93 -6.54 -23.96 -19.68
N LYS A 94 -5.77 -24.21 -18.61
CA LYS A 94 -6.35 -24.45 -17.27
C LYS A 94 -6.89 -23.19 -16.61
N THR A 95 -6.25 -22.05 -16.82
CA THR A 95 -6.56 -20.82 -16.06
C THR A 95 -7.41 -19.82 -16.85
N GLN A 96 -7.39 -19.84 -18.18
CA GLN A 96 -8.18 -18.97 -19.07
C GLN A 96 -8.18 -17.49 -18.62
N PRO A 97 -7.00 -16.87 -18.44
CA PRO A 97 -6.93 -15.48 -18.01
C PRO A 97 -7.67 -14.58 -19.01
N ASN A 98 -8.42 -13.59 -18.51
CA ASN A 98 -9.25 -12.74 -19.38
C ASN A 98 -8.86 -11.26 -19.41
N ARG A 99 -7.78 -10.85 -18.72
CA ARG A 99 -7.35 -9.45 -18.67
C ARG A 99 -5.88 -9.24 -19.02
N GLY A 100 -4.98 -10.02 -18.42
CA GLY A 100 -3.57 -9.75 -18.60
C GLY A 100 -2.63 -10.82 -18.07
N ILE A 101 -1.38 -10.70 -18.50
CA ILE A 101 -0.32 -11.66 -18.21
C ILE A 101 0.99 -10.94 -17.91
N THR A 102 1.75 -11.46 -16.95
CA THR A 102 3.15 -11.10 -16.73
C THR A 102 4.03 -12.33 -16.77
N ILE A 103 5.17 -12.23 -17.45
CA ILE A 103 6.16 -13.30 -17.52
C ILE A 103 7.45 -12.80 -16.87
N LEU A 104 7.73 -13.26 -15.64
CA LEU A 104 8.94 -12.96 -14.86
C LEU A 104 9.91 -14.15 -14.89
N SER A 105 10.05 -14.76 -16.06
CA SER A 105 10.95 -15.87 -16.38
C SER A 105 11.56 -15.65 -17.75
N LYS A 106 12.58 -16.43 -18.12
CA LYS A 106 13.07 -16.46 -19.49
C LYS A 106 12.03 -17.15 -20.38
N LEU A 107 12.00 -16.78 -21.66
CA LEU A 107 11.22 -17.49 -22.68
C LEU A 107 12.12 -18.51 -23.39
N SER A 108 11.54 -19.62 -23.86
CA SER A 108 12.27 -20.54 -24.72
C SER A 108 12.71 -19.83 -26.02
N PRO A 109 13.83 -20.22 -26.65
CA PRO A 109 14.31 -19.54 -27.87
C PRO A 109 13.32 -19.56 -29.05
N ASP A 110 12.43 -20.55 -29.07
CA ASP A 110 11.39 -20.83 -30.06
C ASP A 110 9.98 -20.46 -29.55
N PHE A 111 9.89 -19.60 -28.53
CA PHE A 111 8.61 -19.26 -27.90
C PHE A 111 7.62 -18.66 -28.91
N ASP A 112 6.41 -19.20 -28.92
CA ASP A 112 5.31 -18.73 -29.77
C ASP A 112 4.60 -17.53 -29.12
N PHE A 113 5.00 -16.33 -29.51
CA PHE A 113 4.44 -15.08 -28.98
C PHE A 113 2.93 -14.96 -29.25
N LYS A 114 2.38 -15.57 -30.30
CA LYS A 114 0.95 -15.46 -30.65
C LYS A 114 0.04 -15.93 -29.51
N LYS A 115 0.52 -16.82 -28.65
CA LYS A 115 -0.17 -17.29 -27.44
C LYS A 115 -0.52 -16.18 -26.46
N ILE A 116 0.14 -15.02 -26.52
CA ILE A 116 0.04 -13.97 -25.51
C ILE A 116 -0.24 -12.56 -26.05
N LEU A 117 -0.20 -12.33 -27.37
CA LEU A 117 -0.41 -10.99 -27.96
C LEU A 117 -1.83 -10.45 -27.81
N HIS A 118 -2.81 -11.33 -27.58
CA HIS A 118 -4.22 -10.99 -27.47
C HIS A 118 -4.62 -10.45 -26.08
N PHE A 119 -3.73 -10.49 -25.09
CA PHE A 119 -4.03 -9.99 -23.76
C PHE A 119 -4.07 -8.47 -23.75
N SER A 120 -5.12 -7.88 -23.14
CA SER A 120 -5.21 -6.42 -23.00
C SER A 120 -4.03 -5.83 -22.20
N ARG A 121 -3.39 -6.62 -21.34
CA ARG A 121 -2.21 -6.18 -20.56
C ARG A 121 -1.11 -7.22 -20.62
N LEU A 122 0.05 -6.83 -21.12
CA LEU A 122 1.21 -7.70 -21.29
C LEU A 122 2.44 -7.11 -20.61
N ARG A 123 3.16 -7.90 -19.82
CA ARG A 123 4.45 -7.49 -19.26
C ARG A 123 5.46 -8.62 -19.32
N ILE A 124 6.58 -8.36 -19.98
CA ILE A 124 7.67 -9.32 -20.12
C ILE A 124 8.98 -8.55 -19.98
N PRO A 125 9.57 -8.47 -18.77
CA PRO A 125 10.85 -7.79 -18.55
C PRO A 125 12.04 -8.48 -19.23
N SER A 126 11.85 -9.69 -19.75
CA SER A 126 12.88 -10.46 -20.45
C SER A 126 12.31 -11.12 -21.69
N LEU A 127 12.01 -10.29 -22.69
CA LEU A 127 11.33 -10.65 -23.94
C LEU A 127 12.21 -11.47 -24.87
N GLY A 128 13.52 -11.18 -24.92
CA GLY A 128 14.43 -11.83 -25.85
C GLY A 128 14.18 -11.40 -27.30
N LYS A 129 14.25 -12.36 -28.23
CA LYS A 129 14.26 -12.10 -29.68
C LYS A 129 12.88 -12.16 -30.31
N MET A 130 11.95 -11.33 -29.85
CA MET A 130 10.64 -11.21 -30.49
C MET A 130 10.76 -10.59 -31.90
N PRO A 131 10.15 -11.19 -32.94
CA PRO A 131 10.09 -10.57 -34.27
C PRO A 131 9.28 -9.26 -34.26
N LEU A 132 9.67 -8.31 -35.11
CA LEU A 132 8.96 -7.04 -35.26
C LEU A 132 7.48 -7.22 -35.69
N GLU A 133 7.21 -8.21 -36.53
CA GLU A 133 5.83 -8.50 -36.97
C GLU A 133 4.93 -8.96 -35.82
N GLU A 134 5.48 -9.63 -34.80
CA GLU A 134 4.73 -9.97 -33.58
C GLU A 134 4.50 -8.74 -32.69
N LEU A 135 5.41 -7.76 -32.69
CA LEU A 135 5.19 -6.45 -32.03
C LEU A 135 4.03 -5.70 -32.70
N LYS A 136 4.01 -5.66 -34.03
CA LYS A 136 2.92 -5.05 -34.81
C LYS A 136 1.58 -5.77 -34.61
N ALA A 137 1.60 -7.07 -34.36
CA ALA A 137 0.40 -7.87 -34.11
C ALA A 137 -0.18 -7.72 -32.69
N LEU A 138 0.39 -6.90 -31.80
CA LEU A 138 -0.12 -6.69 -30.45
C LEU A 138 -1.58 -6.19 -30.42
N ASP A 139 -2.46 -6.93 -29.74
CA ASP A 139 -3.84 -6.51 -29.44
C ASP A 139 -3.97 -6.08 -27.97
N CYS A 140 -2.98 -5.33 -27.49
CA CYS A 140 -2.85 -4.88 -26.11
C CYS A 140 -3.41 -3.46 -25.90
N GLU A 141 -3.87 -3.17 -24.68
CA GLU A 141 -4.01 -1.80 -24.18
C GLU A 141 -2.69 -1.29 -23.58
N ILE A 142 -2.00 -2.14 -22.81
CA ILE A 142 -0.73 -1.78 -22.16
C ILE A 142 0.26 -2.92 -22.34
N ALA A 143 1.42 -2.63 -22.91
CA ALA A 143 2.52 -3.56 -23.05
C ALA A 143 3.79 -2.98 -22.40
N ASN A 144 4.40 -3.75 -21.49
CA ASN A 144 5.66 -3.41 -20.84
C ASN A 144 6.69 -4.48 -21.19
N LEU A 145 7.56 -4.19 -22.15
CA LEU A 145 8.46 -5.15 -22.76
C LEU A 145 9.91 -4.78 -22.45
N GLY A 146 10.69 -5.77 -22.05
CA GLY A 146 12.05 -5.54 -21.59
C GLY A 146 13.06 -6.55 -22.09
N ASN A 147 14.35 -6.19 -22.05
CA ASN A 147 15.48 -6.94 -22.60
C ASN A 147 15.13 -7.52 -23.99
N HIS A 148 14.76 -6.61 -24.88
CA HIS A 148 14.35 -6.89 -26.26
C HIS A 148 15.43 -6.50 -27.27
N GLN A 149 15.28 -6.92 -28.52
CA GLN A 149 16.23 -6.60 -29.60
C GLN A 149 15.89 -5.35 -30.43
N PHE A 150 14.74 -4.71 -30.18
CA PHE A 150 14.26 -3.60 -31.00
C PHE A 150 15.16 -2.37 -30.92
N LYS A 151 15.50 -1.83 -32.08
CA LYS A 151 16.25 -0.59 -32.24
C LYS A 151 15.35 0.52 -32.78
N GLU A 152 15.87 1.74 -32.88
CA GLU A 152 15.12 2.91 -33.35
C GLU A 152 14.52 2.71 -34.75
N VAL A 153 15.19 1.96 -35.64
CA VAL A 153 14.66 1.63 -36.97
C VAL A 153 13.43 0.72 -36.88
N ASP A 154 13.45 -0.29 -36.00
CA ASP A 154 12.32 -1.20 -35.80
C ASP A 154 11.13 -0.44 -35.19
N LEU A 155 11.42 0.47 -34.26
CA LEU A 155 10.40 1.30 -33.62
C LEU A 155 9.83 2.35 -34.58
N ASN A 156 10.64 2.93 -35.46
CA ASN A 156 10.14 3.82 -36.51
C ASN A 156 9.12 3.09 -37.41
N ASP A 157 9.41 1.86 -37.82
CA ASP A 157 8.48 1.03 -38.59
C ASP A 157 7.20 0.71 -37.79
N PHE A 158 7.32 0.39 -36.51
CA PHE A 158 6.15 0.24 -35.62
C PHE A 158 5.32 1.54 -35.51
N LEU A 159 5.95 2.71 -35.39
CA LEU A 159 5.25 3.99 -35.33
C LEU A 159 4.48 4.27 -36.63
N HIS A 160 5.08 4.03 -37.79
CA HIS A 160 4.38 4.12 -39.09
C HIS A 160 3.20 3.14 -39.17
N HIS A 161 3.36 1.92 -38.65
CA HIS A 161 2.28 0.94 -38.57
C HIS A 161 1.11 1.47 -37.72
N TRP A 162 1.38 2.06 -36.55
CA TRP A 162 0.35 2.67 -35.69
C TRP A 162 -0.30 3.91 -36.32
N ILE A 163 0.50 4.81 -36.93
CA ILE A 163 0.02 6.02 -37.61
C ILE A 163 -0.99 5.67 -38.72
N ASN A 164 -0.79 4.53 -39.39
CA ASN A 164 -1.70 3.99 -40.40
C ASN A 164 -3.01 3.41 -39.82
N GLY A 165 -3.25 3.54 -38.51
CA GLY A 165 -4.50 3.22 -37.82
C GLY A 165 -4.60 1.79 -37.29
N ASN A 166 -3.46 1.12 -37.11
CA ASN A 166 -3.37 -0.20 -36.47
C ASN A 166 -3.20 -0.08 -34.94
N ASN A 167 -3.29 -1.21 -34.23
CA ASN A 167 -3.20 -1.29 -32.75
C ASN A 167 -4.10 -0.28 -32.01
N ARG A 168 -5.35 -0.12 -32.45
CA ARG A 168 -6.30 0.90 -31.95
C ARG A 168 -6.62 0.81 -30.46
N LYS A 169 -6.37 -0.33 -29.81
CA LYS A 169 -6.55 -0.50 -28.36
C LYS A 169 -5.38 0.03 -27.55
N LEU A 170 -4.22 0.20 -28.17
CA LEU A 170 -2.97 0.56 -27.48
C LEU A 170 -3.13 1.91 -26.79
N ARG A 171 -2.77 1.93 -25.52
CA ARG A 171 -2.70 3.12 -24.66
C ARG A 171 -1.27 3.41 -24.26
N ARG A 172 -0.48 2.37 -24.01
CA ARG A 172 0.92 2.50 -23.64
C ARG A 172 1.75 1.31 -24.12
N LEU A 173 2.87 1.60 -24.76
CA LEU A 173 3.96 0.66 -24.99
C LEU A 173 5.20 1.19 -24.27
N LYS A 174 5.61 0.50 -23.20
CA LYS A 174 6.82 0.77 -22.44
C LYS A 174 7.91 -0.20 -22.85
N LEU A 175 9.06 0.31 -23.23
CA LEU A 175 10.25 -0.43 -23.64
C LEU A 175 11.40 -0.07 -22.70
N ASP A 176 12.15 -1.06 -22.23
CA ASP A 176 13.41 -0.83 -21.49
C ASP A 176 14.63 -0.97 -22.40
N GLY A 177 15.84 -0.78 -21.86
CA GLY A 177 17.09 -0.93 -22.62
C GLY A 177 17.47 0.31 -23.44
N PHE A 178 16.84 1.45 -23.16
CA PHE A 178 17.23 2.77 -23.66
C PHE A 178 17.95 3.54 -22.55
N GLU A 179 19.13 3.07 -22.12
CA GLU A 179 19.93 3.74 -21.07
C GLU A 179 20.30 5.17 -21.48
N ASP A 180 20.61 5.36 -22.76
CA ASP A 180 20.82 6.65 -23.39
C ASP A 180 19.60 7.09 -24.20
N ALA A 181 19.49 8.40 -24.43
CA ALA A 181 18.44 8.96 -25.28
C ALA A 181 18.52 8.35 -26.70
N PRO A 182 17.39 7.93 -27.29
CA PRO A 182 17.37 7.33 -28.62
C PRO A 182 17.82 8.33 -29.67
N ASN A 183 18.30 7.84 -30.80
CA ASN A 183 18.53 8.72 -31.95
C ASN A 183 17.19 9.17 -32.54
N TRP A 184 16.71 10.35 -32.13
CA TRP A 184 15.44 10.93 -32.55
C TRP A 184 15.31 11.09 -34.07
N ASN A 185 16.40 11.36 -34.78
CA ASN A 185 16.40 11.49 -36.25
C ASN A 185 16.15 10.16 -36.96
N VAL A 186 16.46 9.04 -36.30
CA VAL A 186 16.18 7.68 -36.81
C VAL A 186 14.78 7.25 -36.37
N LEU A 187 14.47 7.40 -35.08
CA LEU A 187 13.21 6.97 -34.49
C LEU A 187 11.99 7.69 -35.08
N LEU A 188 12.11 8.99 -35.34
CA LEU A 188 11.03 9.84 -35.86
C LEU A 188 11.22 10.22 -37.34
N LYS A 189 12.06 9.46 -38.05
CA LYS A 189 12.26 9.68 -39.48
C LYS A 189 10.93 9.62 -40.23
N ASP A 190 10.67 10.64 -41.04
CA ASP A 190 9.45 10.78 -41.86
C ASP A 190 8.14 10.84 -41.05
N ILE A 191 8.21 11.15 -39.75
CA ILE A 191 7.05 11.34 -38.87
C ILE A 191 6.96 12.82 -38.46
N PRO A 192 5.91 13.55 -38.91
CA PRO A 192 5.64 14.90 -38.44
C PRO A 192 5.38 14.90 -36.93
N HIS A 193 6.17 15.67 -36.18
CA HIS A 193 6.06 15.76 -34.73
C HIS A 193 6.32 17.16 -34.20
N THR A 194 5.85 17.43 -32.99
CA THR A 194 6.03 18.70 -32.27
C THR A 194 6.54 18.46 -30.86
N GLU A 195 7.14 19.47 -30.26
CA GLU A 195 7.39 19.48 -28.81
C GLU A 195 6.07 19.59 -28.03
N TRP A 196 6.14 19.31 -26.72
CA TRP A 196 5.00 19.46 -25.83
C TRP A 196 4.36 20.86 -25.93
N ASN A 197 3.05 20.88 -26.12
CA ASN A 197 2.22 22.08 -26.08
C ASN A 197 1.16 21.94 -24.96
N PRO A 198 1.21 22.77 -23.89
CA PRO A 198 0.25 22.70 -22.79
C PRO A 198 -1.19 23.00 -23.20
N LYS A 199 -1.43 23.56 -24.39
CA LYS A 199 -2.78 23.76 -24.95
C LYS A 199 -3.36 22.51 -25.61
N GLU A 200 -2.53 21.56 -26.02
CA GLU A 200 -2.98 20.33 -26.71
C GLU A 200 -3.10 19.13 -25.77
N ARG A 201 -2.31 19.11 -24.69
CA ARG A 201 -2.40 18.08 -23.64
C ARG A 201 -1.73 18.52 -22.33
N GLY A 202 -2.11 17.86 -21.24
CA GLY A 202 -1.45 17.95 -19.94
C GLY A 202 0.02 17.48 -19.99
N ARG A 203 0.79 17.89 -18.97
CA ARG A 203 2.21 17.54 -18.83
C ARG A 203 2.43 16.05 -18.54
N CYS A 204 1.59 15.47 -17.70
CA CYS A 204 1.80 14.12 -17.17
C CYS A 204 0.79 13.12 -17.74
N TYR A 205 1.26 11.91 -18.05
CA TYR A 205 0.43 10.78 -18.43
C TYR A 205 0.23 9.85 -17.23
N LYS A 206 -1.01 9.45 -16.95
CA LYS A 206 -1.34 8.49 -15.89
C LYS A 206 -1.61 7.10 -16.49
N SER A 207 -0.82 6.11 -16.06
CA SER A 207 -0.91 4.73 -16.56
C SER A 207 -1.13 3.76 -15.41
N LYS A 208 -2.08 2.83 -15.56
CA LYS A 208 -2.39 1.82 -14.53
C LYS A 208 -2.28 0.40 -15.07
N TYR A 209 -1.12 -0.22 -14.93
CA TYR A 209 -0.87 -1.59 -15.39
C TYR A 209 -1.53 -2.66 -14.50
N THR A 210 -1.56 -2.47 -13.17
CA THR A 210 -2.35 -3.32 -12.25
C THR A 210 -3.24 -2.48 -11.32
N HIS A 211 -2.92 -2.40 -10.04
CA HIS A 211 -3.61 -1.58 -9.03
C HIS A 211 -2.82 -0.31 -8.68
N THR A 212 -1.52 -0.30 -8.97
CA THR A 212 -0.65 0.87 -8.86
C THR A 212 -0.76 1.75 -10.10
N GLU A 213 -0.92 3.05 -9.88
CA GLU A 213 -0.85 4.08 -10.93
C GLU A 213 0.57 4.60 -11.03
N GLU A 214 1.04 4.81 -12.25
CA GLU A 214 2.34 5.39 -12.60
C GLU A 214 2.07 6.72 -13.31
N THR A 215 2.74 7.77 -12.87
CA THR A 215 2.69 9.10 -13.48
C THR A 215 3.98 9.30 -14.27
N ILE A 216 3.87 9.53 -15.58
CA ILE A 216 5.00 9.75 -16.48
C ILE A 216 5.03 11.23 -16.87
N ASP A 217 6.15 11.89 -16.62
CA ASP A 217 6.37 13.26 -17.07
C ASP A 217 6.67 13.27 -18.58
N CYS A 218 5.81 13.92 -19.34
CA CYS A 218 5.88 13.96 -20.81
C CYS A 218 6.24 15.36 -21.33
N GLU A 219 6.82 16.22 -20.48
CA GLU A 219 7.27 17.57 -20.87
C GLU A 219 8.27 17.54 -22.03
N ASN A 220 9.22 16.59 -21.99
CA ASN A 220 10.26 16.44 -23.03
C ASN A 220 9.87 15.44 -24.14
N GLY A 221 8.60 15.02 -24.18
CA GLY A 221 8.10 14.07 -25.18
C GLY A 221 7.87 14.72 -26.56
N LYS A 222 7.97 13.91 -27.62
CA LYS A 222 7.64 14.31 -28.99
C LYS A 222 6.24 13.85 -29.33
N ASP A 223 5.39 14.79 -29.72
CA ASP A 223 3.98 14.57 -30.01
C ASP A 223 3.74 14.35 -31.50
N PHE A 224 2.93 13.36 -31.85
CA PHE A 224 2.54 13.04 -33.23
C PHE A 224 1.09 12.51 -33.27
N LYS A 225 0.50 12.44 -34.46
CA LYS A 225 -0.91 12.03 -34.63
C LYS A 225 -1.01 10.88 -35.63
N ASN A 226 -1.94 9.94 -35.39
CA ASN A 226 -2.30 8.95 -36.41
C ASN A 226 -3.22 9.56 -37.48
N LYS A 227 -3.56 8.76 -38.50
CA LYS A 227 -4.47 9.16 -39.58
C LYS A 227 -5.87 9.59 -39.12
N ASP A 228 -6.30 9.12 -37.95
CA ASP A 228 -7.59 9.43 -37.35
C ASP A 228 -7.52 10.69 -36.43
N GLY A 229 -6.35 11.34 -36.35
CA GLY A 229 -6.11 12.53 -35.54
C GLY A 229 -5.86 12.27 -34.05
N GLN A 230 -5.75 11.00 -33.63
CA GLN A 230 -5.47 10.63 -32.24
C GLN A 230 -4.03 11.01 -31.87
N LEU A 231 -3.87 11.69 -30.73
CA LEU A 231 -2.59 12.18 -30.25
C LEU A 231 -1.80 11.05 -29.56
N ALA A 232 -0.52 10.96 -29.89
CA ALA A 232 0.46 10.11 -29.23
C ALA A 232 1.70 10.93 -28.85
N THR A 233 2.40 10.47 -27.81
CA THR A 233 3.70 11.01 -27.40
C THR A 233 4.70 9.88 -27.32
N VAL A 234 5.90 10.10 -27.87
CA VAL A 234 7.07 9.27 -27.53
C VAL A 234 7.94 10.06 -26.55
N VAL A 235 8.29 9.45 -25.43
CA VAL A 235 9.10 10.08 -24.38
C VAL A 235 10.16 9.11 -23.88
N HIS A 236 11.39 9.61 -23.75
CA HIS A 236 12.49 8.90 -23.12
C HIS A 236 12.67 9.40 -21.69
N HIS A 237 12.79 8.48 -20.74
CA HIS A 237 13.10 8.80 -19.35
C HIS A 237 13.84 7.65 -18.67
N SER A 238 14.92 7.99 -17.97
CA SER A 238 15.81 6.99 -17.35
C SER A 238 16.29 5.97 -18.39
N GLU A 239 15.96 4.68 -18.20
CA GLU A 239 16.29 3.57 -19.10
C GLU A 239 15.13 3.18 -20.04
N TYR A 240 14.05 3.97 -20.06
CA TYR A 240 12.79 3.62 -20.71
C TYR A 240 12.46 4.53 -21.89
N LEU A 241 11.86 3.92 -22.91
CA LEU A 241 11.14 4.60 -23.97
C LEU A 241 9.65 4.26 -23.86
N ASP A 242 8.82 5.29 -23.70
CA ASP A 242 7.37 5.17 -23.58
C ASP A 242 6.69 5.77 -24.81
N ILE A 243 5.83 4.97 -25.46
CA ILE A 243 4.88 5.43 -26.48
C ILE A 243 3.50 5.46 -25.83
N LEU A 244 2.92 6.66 -25.72
CA LEU A 244 1.74 6.97 -24.92
C LEU A 244 0.63 7.51 -25.82
N ILE A 245 -0.54 6.88 -25.79
CA ILE A 245 -1.71 7.30 -26.59
C ILE A 245 -2.69 8.04 -25.70
N TRP A 246 -2.97 9.30 -26.04
CA TRP A 246 -3.83 10.20 -25.26
C TRP A 246 -5.29 10.01 -25.68
N ASN A 247 -6.06 9.32 -24.84
CA ASN A 247 -7.51 9.23 -24.99
C ASN A 247 -8.26 10.38 -24.30
N ASP A 248 -7.62 10.99 -23.30
CA ASP A 248 -8.05 12.20 -22.64
C ASP A 248 -6.84 13.15 -22.62
N GLN A 249 -7.00 14.33 -23.20
CA GLN A 249 -5.92 15.32 -23.32
C GLN A 249 -5.64 16.01 -21.98
N PHE A 250 -6.60 16.01 -21.06
CA PHE A 250 -6.50 16.64 -19.74
C PHE A 250 -7.13 15.72 -18.70
N PRO A 251 -6.42 14.67 -18.26
CA PRO A 251 -6.99 13.73 -17.29
C PRO A 251 -7.21 14.44 -15.95
N ASP A 252 -8.46 14.83 -15.68
CA ASP A 252 -8.89 15.31 -14.37
C ASP A 252 -8.62 14.25 -13.30
N GLU A 253 -8.26 14.71 -12.09
CA GLU A 253 -8.18 13.89 -10.89
C GLU A 253 -9.57 13.40 -10.47
N LYS A 254 -10.04 12.34 -11.13
CA LYS A 254 -11.03 11.46 -10.53
C LYS A 254 -10.29 10.39 -9.75
N ASP A 255 -10.15 10.72 -8.48
CA ASP A 255 -9.91 9.86 -7.33
C ASP A 255 -10.25 8.40 -7.65
N THR A 256 -9.23 7.54 -7.74
CA THR A 256 -9.48 6.11 -7.85
C THR A 256 -9.81 5.60 -6.47
N GLU A 257 -11.10 5.60 -6.17
CA GLU A 257 -11.72 4.91 -5.05
C GLU A 257 -10.97 3.61 -4.74
N GLU A 258 -10.49 3.51 -3.50
CA GLU A 258 -10.15 2.23 -2.90
C GLU A 258 -11.31 1.27 -3.18
N LYS A 259 -11.03 0.10 -3.75
CA LYS A 259 -12.06 -0.92 -3.97
C LYS A 259 -12.51 -1.48 -2.63
N VAL A 260 -13.57 -0.88 -2.09
CA VAL A 260 -14.29 -1.32 -0.89
C VAL A 260 -15.14 -2.54 -1.25
N ILE A 261 -15.03 -3.60 -0.45
CA ILE A 261 -15.89 -4.78 -0.59
C ILE A 261 -17.04 -4.67 0.40
N TYR A 262 -18.25 -4.56 -0.14
CA TYR A 262 -19.48 -4.44 0.63
C TYR A 262 -20.08 -5.83 0.92
N CYS A 263 -19.90 -6.35 2.13
CA CYS A 263 -20.59 -7.57 2.60
C CYS A 263 -21.72 -7.17 3.54
N ASN A 264 -22.86 -7.86 3.45
CA ASN A 264 -23.94 -7.73 4.44
C ASN A 264 -23.73 -8.68 5.65
N SER A 265 -24.48 -8.45 6.72
CA SER A 265 -24.35 -9.14 8.02
C SER A 265 -24.37 -10.67 7.92
N ASN A 266 -25.16 -11.23 7.02
CA ASN A 266 -25.26 -12.68 6.80
C ASN A 266 -24.00 -13.27 6.13
N GLN A 267 -23.36 -12.54 5.23
CA GLN A 267 -22.11 -12.97 4.58
C GLN A 267 -20.89 -12.80 5.48
N PHE A 268 -20.98 -11.95 6.51
CA PHE A 268 -19.88 -11.69 7.44
C PHE A 268 -19.66 -12.86 8.41
N GLY A 269 -20.73 -13.38 9.03
CA GLY A 269 -20.65 -14.49 9.97
C GLY A 269 -20.19 -15.81 9.33
N TYR A 270 -20.69 -16.14 8.14
CA TYR A 270 -20.30 -17.37 7.44
C TYR A 270 -19.05 -17.22 6.55
N GLY A 271 -18.75 -16.00 6.11
CA GLY A 271 -17.65 -15.74 5.19
C GLY A 271 -16.33 -15.46 5.89
N VAL A 272 -16.29 -14.38 6.67
CA VAL A 272 -15.06 -13.84 7.25
C VAL A 272 -14.48 -14.74 8.33
N ILE A 273 -15.31 -15.30 9.21
CA ILE A 273 -14.86 -16.25 10.25
C ILE A 273 -14.15 -17.44 9.60
N ASN A 274 -14.76 -18.02 8.56
CA ASN A 274 -14.19 -19.17 7.87
C ASN A 274 -12.88 -18.82 7.16
N VAL A 275 -12.80 -17.65 6.51
CA VAL A 275 -11.56 -17.17 5.88
C VAL A 275 -10.46 -16.94 6.91
N LEU A 276 -10.73 -16.23 8.01
CA LEU A 276 -9.76 -15.96 9.06
C LEU A 276 -9.29 -17.23 9.76
N THR A 277 -10.22 -18.13 10.09
CA THR A 277 -9.89 -19.44 10.69
C THR A 277 -9.08 -20.30 9.72
N HIS A 278 -9.35 -20.19 8.43
CA HIS A 278 -8.59 -20.93 7.42
C HIS A 278 -7.19 -20.35 7.22
N PHE A 279 -7.05 -19.02 7.18
CA PHE A 279 -5.76 -18.35 7.20
C PHE A 279 -4.97 -18.76 8.44
N ASP A 280 -5.60 -18.81 9.61
CA ASP A 280 -4.94 -19.20 10.86
C ASP A 280 -4.37 -20.63 10.82
N LYS A 281 -4.99 -21.52 10.04
CA LYS A 281 -4.45 -22.86 9.78
C LYS A 281 -3.27 -22.84 8.82
N ILE A 282 -3.25 -21.92 7.86
CA ILE A 282 -2.19 -21.79 6.83
C ILE A 282 -0.94 -21.11 7.42
N PHE A 283 -1.11 -19.98 8.10
CA PHE A 283 -0.02 -19.16 8.58
C PHE A 283 0.33 -19.53 10.02
N HIS A 284 1.61 -19.85 10.27
CA HIS A 284 2.10 -20.27 11.58
C HIS A 284 1.91 -19.20 12.68
N ARG A 285 1.77 -17.91 12.30
CA ARG A 285 1.36 -16.80 13.16
C ARG A 285 0.61 -15.75 12.35
N ILE A 286 -0.61 -15.40 12.77
CA ILE A 286 -1.34 -14.25 12.24
C ILE A 286 -1.48 -13.21 13.33
N ASP A 287 -0.97 -12.01 13.06
CA ASP A 287 -1.34 -10.82 13.81
C ASP A 287 -2.49 -10.14 13.08
N ILE A 288 -3.67 -10.12 13.72
CA ILE A 288 -4.85 -9.48 13.12
C ILE A 288 -4.88 -8.01 13.52
N ALA A 289 -4.89 -7.10 12.55
CA ALA A 289 -5.37 -5.75 12.77
C ALA A 289 -6.87 -5.71 12.50
N LEU A 290 -7.66 -5.31 13.49
CA LEU A 290 -9.11 -5.21 13.42
C LEU A 290 -9.51 -3.74 13.54
N GLY A 291 -10.46 -3.26 12.73
CA GLY A 291 -11.06 -1.95 12.97
C GLY A 291 -12.57 -2.05 12.95
N ILE A 292 -13.32 -1.48 13.87
CA ILE A 292 -14.77 -1.66 14.00
C ILE A 292 -15.45 -0.31 13.78
N GLU A 293 -16.38 -0.20 12.83
CA GLU A 293 -17.29 0.95 12.80
C GLU A 293 -18.39 0.76 13.85
N LEU A 294 -18.55 1.78 14.70
CA LEU A 294 -19.42 1.71 15.87
C LEU A 294 -20.89 1.46 15.52
N ASN A 295 -21.38 2.02 14.41
CA ASN A 295 -22.76 1.82 13.96
C ASN A 295 -23.11 0.36 13.62
N ALA A 296 -22.12 -0.50 13.38
CA ALA A 296 -22.31 -1.93 13.14
C ALA A 296 -21.89 -2.82 14.31
N LEU A 297 -21.42 -2.25 15.42
CA LEU A 297 -20.96 -3.04 16.56
C LEU A 297 -22.07 -3.97 17.07
N ASN A 298 -23.31 -3.49 17.15
CA ASN A 298 -24.46 -4.28 17.60
C ASN A 298 -24.68 -5.54 16.74
N GLU A 299 -24.57 -5.43 15.43
CA GLU A 299 -24.68 -6.57 14.51
C GLU A 299 -23.48 -7.52 14.63
N MET A 300 -22.30 -6.99 14.97
CA MET A 300 -21.07 -7.77 15.10
C MET A 300 -20.90 -8.47 16.45
N ARG A 301 -21.70 -8.15 17.48
CA ARG A 301 -21.52 -8.71 18.84
C ARG A 301 -21.43 -10.25 18.81
N GLY A 302 -22.39 -10.93 18.19
CA GLY A 302 -22.38 -12.40 18.11
C GLY A 302 -21.16 -12.99 17.38
N ILE A 303 -20.57 -12.23 16.46
CA ILE A 303 -19.45 -12.66 15.61
C ILE A 303 -18.12 -12.50 16.34
N LEU A 304 -17.95 -11.40 17.10
CA LEU A 304 -16.75 -11.13 17.89
C LEU A 304 -16.50 -12.20 18.98
N CYS A 305 -17.52 -12.98 19.35
CA CYS A 305 -17.36 -14.14 20.23
C CYS A 305 -16.48 -15.26 19.65
N HIS A 306 -16.20 -15.26 18.34
CA HIS A 306 -15.37 -16.31 17.74
C HIS A 306 -13.90 -16.21 18.24
N PRO A 307 -13.26 -17.32 18.66
CA PRO A 307 -11.91 -17.29 19.26
C PRO A 307 -10.82 -16.67 18.39
N ILE A 308 -11.00 -16.65 17.06
CA ILE A 308 -10.04 -16.07 16.12
C ILE A 308 -9.74 -14.59 16.42
N PHE A 309 -10.73 -13.85 16.94
CA PHE A 309 -10.57 -12.43 17.20
C PHE A 309 -9.66 -12.14 18.41
N LYS A 310 -9.38 -13.14 19.27
CA LYS A 310 -8.37 -13.03 20.33
C LYS A 310 -6.92 -12.97 19.81
N LYS A 311 -6.71 -13.21 18.52
CA LYS A 311 -5.42 -13.00 17.84
C LYS A 311 -5.25 -11.56 17.35
N CYS A 312 -6.10 -10.64 17.81
CA CYS A 312 -5.98 -9.23 17.49
C CYS A 312 -4.66 -8.69 18.06
N GLY A 313 -3.76 -8.23 17.19
CA GLY A 313 -2.60 -7.46 17.60
C GLY A 313 -2.95 -5.99 17.78
N TYR A 314 -3.85 -5.47 16.93
CA TYR A 314 -4.14 -4.04 16.85
C TYR A 314 -5.62 -3.77 16.60
N LEU A 315 -6.22 -2.92 17.43
CA LEU A 315 -7.65 -2.60 17.34
C LEU A 315 -7.88 -1.15 16.89
N GLN A 316 -8.93 -0.92 16.10
CA GLN A 316 -9.41 0.42 15.77
C GLN A 316 -10.90 0.52 16.08
N PHE A 317 -11.34 1.62 16.67
CA PHE A 317 -12.73 2.04 16.66
C PHE A 317 -12.90 3.14 15.64
N ARG A 318 -13.97 3.12 14.87
CA ARG A 318 -14.24 4.04 13.76
C ARG A 318 -15.70 4.51 13.80
N GLY A 319 -15.92 5.65 13.18
CA GLY A 319 -17.20 6.34 13.19
C GLY A 319 -17.00 7.76 13.70
N LYS A 320 -16.58 8.67 12.82
CA LYS A 320 -16.22 10.06 13.16
C LYS A 320 -17.33 10.80 13.91
N ASN A 321 -18.59 10.45 13.63
CA ASN A 321 -19.77 11.07 14.23
C ASN A 321 -20.38 10.24 15.37
N GLU A 322 -19.87 9.03 15.60
CA GLU A 322 -20.37 8.10 16.61
C GLU A 322 -19.63 8.29 17.94
N THR A 323 -20.25 7.87 19.03
CA THR A 323 -19.68 7.93 20.38
C THR A 323 -19.36 6.52 20.88
N LEU A 324 -18.11 6.27 21.23
CA LEU A 324 -17.66 5.05 21.91
C LEU A 324 -18.00 5.15 23.39
N THR A 325 -18.86 4.26 23.86
CA THR A 325 -19.22 4.13 25.28
C THR A 325 -18.22 3.24 26.04
N ASN A 326 -18.21 3.34 27.36
CA ASN A 326 -17.46 2.42 28.22
C ASN A 326 -17.85 0.95 28.01
N GLU A 327 -19.15 0.68 27.89
CA GLU A 327 -19.68 -0.68 27.69
C GLU A 327 -19.24 -1.28 26.35
N ASP A 328 -19.34 -0.52 25.26
CA ASP A 328 -18.93 -0.96 23.93
C ASP A 328 -17.42 -1.19 23.86
N CYS A 329 -16.64 -0.28 24.45
CA CYS A 329 -15.19 -0.41 24.55
C CYS A 329 -14.80 -1.69 25.29
N GLU A 330 -15.37 -1.89 26.48
CA GLU A 330 -15.09 -3.06 27.31
C GLU A 330 -15.52 -4.36 26.64
N TYR A 331 -16.69 -4.38 26.00
CA TYR A 331 -17.15 -5.52 25.24
C TYR A 331 -16.13 -5.92 24.15
N VAL A 332 -15.70 -4.97 23.32
CA VAL A 332 -14.77 -5.26 22.22
C VAL A 332 -13.40 -5.67 22.76
N LEU A 333 -12.89 -5.00 23.79
CA LEU A 333 -11.60 -5.35 24.41
C LEU A 333 -11.62 -6.77 24.99
N ASP A 334 -12.70 -7.19 25.66
CA ASP A 334 -12.87 -8.55 26.17
C ASP A 334 -12.84 -9.60 25.06
N LYS A 335 -13.55 -9.34 23.95
CA LYS A 335 -13.65 -10.29 22.83
C LYS A 335 -12.40 -10.38 21.98
N THR A 336 -11.67 -9.27 21.83
CA THR A 336 -10.56 -9.17 20.87
C THR A 336 -9.18 -9.26 21.52
N GLN A 337 -9.06 -8.89 22.80
CA GLN A 337 -7.80 -8.93 23.58
C GLN A 337 -6.58 -8.39 22.80
N PRO A 338 -6.66 -7.15 22.26
CA PRO A 338 -5.55 -6.57 21.53
C PRO A 338 -4.29 -6.54 22.40
N ASN A 339 -3.13 -6.85 21.84
CA ASN A 339 -1.88 -6.96 22.62
C ASN A 339 -0.81 -5.93 22.25
N ARG A 340 -0.98 -5.15 21.17
CA ARG A 340 0.01 -4.16 20.70
C ARG A 340 -0.48 -2.72 20.78
N GLY A 341 -1.69 -2.45 20.30
CA GLY A 341 -2.14 -1.06 20.20
C GLY A 341 -3.60 -0.87 19.84
N ILE A 342 -4.04 0.36 20.04
CA ILE A 342 -5.41 0.78 19.80
C ILE A 342 -5.46 2.15 19.12
N THR A 343 -6.42 2.33 18.21
CA THR A 343 -6.79 3.64 17.67
C THR A 343 -8.28 3.88 17.83
N ILE A 344 -8.66 5.08 18.26
CA ILE A 344 -10.07 5.46 18.41
C ILE A 344 -10.33 6.67 17.51
N LEU A 345 -11.02 6.44 16.38
CA LEU A 345 -11.40 7.44 15.38
C LEU A 345 -12.89 7.86 15.51
N SER A 346 -13.41 7.78 16.72
CA SER A 346 -14.76 8.19 17.11
C SER A 346 -14.69 9.18 18.27
N LYS A 347 -15.83 9.78 18.64
CA LYS A 347 -15.92 10.55 19.89
C LYS A 347 -15.90 9.58 21.07
N LEU A 348 -15.36 10.00 22.20
CA LEU A 348 -15.50 9.29 23.47
C LEU A 348 -16.73 9.79 24.24
N SER A 349 -17.37 8.92 25.03
CA SER A 349 -18.41 9.35 25.94
C SER A 349 -17.84 10.35 26.97
N PRO A 350 -18.63 11.32 27.47
CA PRO A 350 -18.13 12.32 28.42
C PRO A 350 -17.55 11.73 29.72
N ASP A 351 -18.00 10.53 30.08
CA ASP A 351 -17.62 9.74 31.26
C ASP A 351 -16.66 8.58 30.94
N PHE A 352 -16.00 8.62 29.77
CA PHE A 352 -15.14 7.53 29.32
C PHE A 352 -14.00 7.24 30.31
N ASP A 353 -13.84 5.98 30.69
CA ASP A 353 -12.78 5.51 31.57
C ASP A 353 -11.50 5.27 30.77
N PHE A 354 -10.62 6.26 30.75
CA PHE A 354 -9.36 6.21 30.01
C PHE A 354 -8.47 5.06 30.46
N LYS A 355 -8.56 4.58 31.70
CA LYS A 355 -7.72 3.48 32.23
C LYS A 355 -7.83 2.21 31.40
N LYS A 356 -8.96 2.02 30.71
CA LYS A 356 -9.18 0.91 29.77
C LYS A 356 -8.20 0.90 28.59
N ILE A 357 -7.55 2.02 28.26
CA ILE A 357 -6.71 2.17 27.06
C ILE A 357 -5.28 2.67 27.32
N LEU A 358 -4.94 3.10 28.54
CA LEU A 358 -3.60 3.67 28.85
C LEU A 358 -2.46 2.64 28.82
N HIS A 359 -2.78 1.36 28.96
CA HIS A 359 -1.79 0.27 29.05
C HIS A 359 -1.30 -0.21 27.67
N PHE A 360 -1.89 0.25 26.57
CA PHE A 360 -1.46 -0.15 25.23
C PHE A 360 -0.14 0.50 24.87
N SER A 361 0.83 -0.28 24.37
CA SER A 361 2.11 0.25 23.89
C SER A 361 1.93 1.32 22.81
N ARG A 362 0.88 1.23 21.99
CA ARG A 362 0.56 2.24 20.98
C ARG A 362 -0.89 2.71 21.14
N LEU A 363 -1.06 4.00 21.40
CA LEU A 363 -2.36 4.63 21.60
C LEU A 363 -2.54 5.78 20.62
N ARG A 364 -3.67 5.84 19.92
CA ARG A 364 -4.05 7.00 19.11
C ARG A 364 -5.50 7.35 19.31
N VAL A 365 -5.77 8.58 19.73
CA VAL A 365 -7.12 9.08 19.94
C VAL A 365 -7.17 10.53 19.46
N PRO A 366 -7.48 10.78 18.17
CA PRO A 366 -7.53 12.14 17.64
C PRO A 366 -8.68 12.99 18.20
N ASN A 367 -9.67 12.36 18.83
CA ASN A 367 -10.78 13.03 19.50
C ASN A 367 -10.83 12.62 20.98
N LEU A 368 -9.79 12.99 21.73
CA LEU A 368 -9.59 12.58 23.12
C LEU A 368 -10.65 13.18 24.06
N GLY A 369 -11.06 14.43 23.82
CA GLY A 369 -11.98 15.13 24.71
C GLY A 369 -11.32 15.49 26.05
N LYS A 370 -12.07 15.35 27.15
CA LYS A 370 -11.69 15.87 28.47
C LYS A 370 -10.96 14.86 29.34
N MET A 371 -9.83 14.36 28.85
CA MET A 371 -8.97 13.47 29.63
C MET A 371 -8.38 14.20 30.86
N PRO A 372 -8.46 13.62 32.07
CA PRO A 372 -7.79 14.15 33.25
C PRO A 372 -6.26 14.11 33.11
N LEU A 373 -5.56 15.11 33.67
CA LEU A 373 -4.09 15.14 33.69
C LEU A 373 -3.48 13.93 34.41
N GLU A 374 -4.13 13.43 35.46
CA GLU A 374 -3.65 12.23 36.18
C GLU A 374 -3.70 10.97 35.31
N ASP A 375 -4.67 10.87 34.40
CA ASP A 375 -4.70 9.78 33.42
C ASP A 375 -3.59 9.95 32.37
N LEU A 376 -3.20 11.19 32.03
CA LEU A 376 -2.08 11.44 31.10
C LEU A 376 -0.76 11.00 31.73
N LYS A 377 -0.57 11.32 33.01
CA LYS A 377 0.59 10.87 33.81
C LYS A 377 0.59 9.34 33.96
N ALA A 378 -0.57 8.69 33.97
CA ALA A 378 -0.68 7.23 34.06
C ALA A 378 -0.44 6.47 32.74
N LEU A 379 -0.09 7.14 31.63
CA LEU A 379 0.20 6.48 30.36
C LEU A 379 1.33 5.44 30.47
N ASP A 380 1.04 4.20 30.10
CA ASP A 380 2.03 3.11 29.98
C ASP A 380 2.28 2.77 28.50
N CYS A 381 2.33 3.81 27.66
CA CYS A 381 2.53 3.71 26.21
C CYS A 381 4.01 3.85 25.83
N GLU A 382 4.39 3.28 24.67
CA GLU A 382 5.60 3.66 23.93
C GLU A 382 5.34 4.85 23.01
N ILE A 383 4.19 4.86 22.32
CA ILE A 383 3.79 5.96 21.44
C ILE A 383 2.33 6.31 21.70
N ALA A 384 2.08 7.57 22.02
CA ALA A 384 0.75 8.13 22.19
C ALA A 384 0.53 9.31 21.24
N ASN A 385 -0.52 9.24 20.42
CA ASN A 385 -0.94 10.32 19.53
C ASN A 385 -2.34 10.78 19.97
N LEU A 386 -2.42 11.87 20.70
CA LEU A 386 -3.65 12.34 21.32
C LEU A 386 -4.06 13.67 20.70
N GLY A 387 -5.32 13.79 20.33
CA GLY A 387 -5.83 14.98 19.66
C GLY A 387 -7.13 15.51 20.23
N ASN A 388 -7.46 16.75 19.90
CA ASN A 388 -8.65 17.48 20.36
C ASN A 388 -8.85 17.31 21.87
N HIS A 389 -7.80 17.66 22.61
CA HIS A 389 -7.70 17.55 24.06
C HIS A 389 -7.80 18.92 24.74
N GLN A 390 -7.95 18.93 26.06
CA GLN A 390 -8.03 20.16 26.87
C GLN A 390 -6.71 20.63 27.48
N PHE A 391 -5.62 19.86 27.31
CA PHE A 391 -4.34 20.15 27.97
C PHE A 391 -3.74 21.46 27.49
N LYS A 392 -3.31 22.28 28.45
CA LYS A 392 -2.61 23.54 28.23
C LYS A 392 -1.13 23.39 28.60
N GLU A 393 -0.32 24.41 28.32
CA GLU A 393 1.11 24.40 28.61
C GLU A 393 1.42 24.16 30.09
N VAL A 394 0.56 24.60 31.01
CA VAL A 394 0.73 24.33 32.46
C VAL A 394 0.53 22.85 32.79
N ASP A 395 -0.45 22.19 32.17
CA ASP A 395 -0.71 20.76 32.37
C ASP A 395 0.44 19.93 31.79
N LEU A 396 0.97 20.37 30.65
CA LEU A 396 2.11 19.73 30.01
C LEU A 396 3.40 19.96 30.79
N ASN A 397 3.63 21.14 31.37
CA ASN A 397 4.75 21.37 32.28
C ASN A 397 4.72 20.39 33.47
N ASP A 398 3.55 20.20 34.09
CA ASP A 398 3.35 19.22 35.16
C ASP A 398 3.64 17.78 34.69
N PHE A 399 3.24 17.42 33.47
CA PHE A 399 3.57 16.12 32.88
C PHE A 399 5.08 15.97 32.62
N LEU A 400 5.75 17.01 32.13
CA LEU A 400 7.20 17.00 31.90
C LEU A 400 7.97 16.81 33.20
N HIS A 401 7.60 17.51 34.27
CA HIS A 401 8.17 17.29 35.62
C HIS A 401 7.92 15.86 36.11
N HIS A 402 6.73 15.32 35.86
CA HIS A 402 6.42 13.92 36.18
C HIS A 402 7.36 12.94 35.44
N TRP A 403 7.62 13.14 34.14
CA TRP A 403 8.57 12.33 33.38
C TRP A 403 10.03 12.53 33.83
N ILE A 404 10.45 13.78 34.11
CA ILE A 404 11.79 14.12 34.62
C ILE A 404 12.08 13.36 35.92
N ASN A 405 11.06 13.17 36.77
CA ASN A 405 11.14 12.36 37.99
C ASN A 405 11.24 10.83 37.74
N GLY A 406 11.38 10.38 36.49
CA GLY A 406 11.66 9.01 36.08
C GLY A 406 10.43 8.11 35.89
N ASN A 407 9.27 8.73 35.66
CA ASN A 407 8.02 8.03 35.32
C ASN A 407 7.87 7.84 33.80
N ASN A 408 6.84 7.10 33.37
CA ASN A 408 6.55 6.78 31.96
C ASN A 408 7.76 6.23 31.17
N ARG A 409 8.52 5.31 31.77
CA ARG A 409 9.81 4.81 31.24
C ARG A 409 9.74 4.14 29.85
N LYS A 410 8.55 3.68 29.43
CA LYS A 410 8.35 3.08 28.11
C LYS A 410 8.16 4.12 27.01
N LEU A 411 7.78 5.35 27.38
CA LEU A 411 7.42 6.38 26.43
C LEU A 411 8.61 6.69 25.52
N ARG A 412 8.32 6.81 24.22
CA ARG A 412 9.26 7.21 23.18
C ARG A 412 8.77 8.47 22.48
N ARG A 413 7.45 8.60 22.31
CA ARG A 413 6.81 9.75 21.71
C ARG A 413 5.43 10.01 22.29
N LEU A 414 5.17 11.25 22.67
CA LEU A 414 3.83 11.79 22.89
C LEU A 414 3.61 12.90 21.87
N LYS A 415 2.68 12.69 20.93
CA LYS A 415 2.25 13.67 19.94
C LYS A 415 0.90 14.24 20.37
N LEU A 416 0.83 15.56 20.45
CA LEU A 416 -0.36 16.33 20.80
C LEU A 416 -0.73 17.26 19.63
N ASP A 417 -2.01 17.39 19.30
CA ASP A 417 -2.49 18.39 18.34
C ASP A 417 -3.14 19.59 19.07
N GLY A 418 -3.70 20.54 18.33
CA GLY A 418 -4.37 21.71 18.90
C GLY A 418 -3.43 22.85 19.30
N PHE A 419 -2.18 22.80 18.85
CA PHE A 419 -1.18 23.86 18.97
C PHE A 419 -1.03 24.58 17.63
N GLU A 420 -2.09 25.24 17.15
CA GLU A 420 -2.08 26.00 15.89
C GLU A 420 -0.96 27.06 15.87
N ASP A 421 -0.74 27.69 17.02
CA ASP A 421 0.39 28.59 17.28
C ASP A 421 1.46 27.91 18.14
N ALA A 422 2.68 28.43 18.07
CA ALA A 422 3.77 27.97 18.93
C ALA A 422 3.38 28.13 20.42
N PRO A 423 3.63 27.11 21.27
CA PRO A 423 3.27 27.16 22.68
C PRO A 423 4.05 28.26 23.40
N ASN A 424 3.50 28.74 24.52
CA ASN A 424 4.26 29.62 25.40
C ASN A 424 5.39 28.82 26.10
N TRP A 425 6.58 28.85 25.50
CA TRP A 425 7.76 28.13 26.00
C TRP A 425 8.13 28.48 27.44
N ASN A 426 7.90 29.71 27.89
CA ASN A 426 8.17 30.13 29.27
C ASN A 426 7.22 29.49 30.29
N VAL A 427 6.02 29.11 29.86
CA VAL A 427 5.04 28.38 30.69
C VAL A 427 5.31 26.88 30.59
N LEU A 428 5.46 26.37 29.36
CA LEU A 428 5.64 24.94 29.10
C LEU A 428 6.92 24.36 29.73
N LEU A 429 8.02 25.12 29.69
CA LEU A 429 9.33 24.70 30.21
C LEU A 429 9.72 25.44 31.49
N LYS A 430 8.73 25.99 32.20
CA LYS A 430 8.96 26.65 33.49
C LYS A 430 9.67 25.69 34.45
N ASP A 431 10.75 26.17 35.06
CA ASP A 431 11.58 25.43 36.01
C ASP A 431 12.22 24.14 35.44
N ILE A 432 12.30 24.01 34.10
CA ILE A 432 12.98 22.91 33.40
C ILE A 432 14.22 23.47 32.70
N PRO A 433 15.44 23.13 33.17
CA PRO A 433 16.67 23.48 32.46
C PRO A 433 16.70 22.80 31.09
N HIS A 434 16.83 23.60 30.03
CA HIS A 434 16.82 23.11 28.66
C HIS A 434 17.86 23.83 27.79
N THR A 435 18.22 23.20 26.67
CA THR A 435 19.14 23.75 25.67
C THR A 435 18.53 23.70 24.28
N GLU A 436 19.01 24.55 23.39
CA GLU A 436 18.72 24.42 21.95
C GLU A 436 19.40 23.18 21.36
N TRP A 437 18.98 22.78 20.15
CA TRP A 437 19.59 21.67 19.44
C TRP A 437 21.11 21.86 19.27
N ASN A 438 21.83 20.77 19.56
CA ASN A 438 23.27 20.67 19.32
C ASN A 438 23.56 19.38 18.54
N SER A 439 24.12 19.53 17.33
CA SER A 439 24.47 18.41 16.44
C SER A 439 25.49 17.43 17.03
N LYS A 440 26.22 17.80 18.09
CA LYS A 440 27.12 16.91 18.83
C LYS A 440 26.43 16.05 19.89
N GLU A 441 25.24 16.44 20.32
CA GLU A 441 24.48 15.72 21.37
C GLU A 441 23.45 14.76 20.77
N ARG A 442 22.85 15.13 19.63
CA ARG A 442 21.91 14.29 18.87
C ARG A 442 21.76 14.74 17.41
N GLY A 443 21.24 13.84 16.57
CA GLY A 443 20.82 14.11 15.20
C GLY A 443 19.68 15.14 15.11
N ARG A 444 19.51 15.70 13.91
CA ARG A 444 18.45 16.67 13.59
C ARG A 444 17.07 16.02 13.52
N TYR A 445 16.99 14.82 12.96
CA TYR A 445 15.73 14.17 12.65
C TYR A 445 15.40 13.04 13.63
N TYR A 446 14.15 12.99 14.07
CA TYR A 446 13.60 11.88 14.84
C TYR A 446 12.75 10.99 13.92
N LYS A 447 13.07 9.70 13.86
CA LYS A 447 12.28 8.71 13.10
C LYS A 447 11.30 8.02 14.04
N SER A 448 10.01 8.08 13.72
CA SER A 448 8.94 7.50 14.53
C SER A 448 8.04 6.60 13.68
N LYS A 449 7.76 5.39 14.16
CA LYS A 449 6.95 4.41 13.43
C LYS A 449 5.73 3.97 14.23
N TYR A 450 4.60 4.64 14.01
CA TYR A 450 3.33 4.32 14.69
C TYR A 450 2.63 3.09 14.10
N THR A 451 2.68 2.88 12.77
CA THR A 451 2.17 1.66 12.10
C THR A 451 3.23 1.06 11.16
N HIS A 452 2.91 0.87 9.88
CA HIS A 452 3.88 0.47 8.86
C HIS A 452 4.59 1.69 8.23
N THR A 453 4.00 2.87 8.35
CA THR A 453 4.58 4.15 7.91
C THR A 453 5.55 4.70 8.95
N GLU A 454 6.70 5.17 8.47
CA GLU A 454 7.69 5.92 9.26
C GLU A 454 7.51 7.41 9.01
N GLU A 455 7.48 8.19 10.10
CA GLU A 455 7.40 9.64 10.12
C GLU A 455 8.76 10.19 10.53
N THR A 456 9.25 11.18 9.79
CA THR A 456 10.49 11.90 10.10
C THR A 456 10.14 13.29 10.62
N ILE A 457 10.53 13.58 11.86
CA ILE A 457 10.25 14.87 12.51
C ILE A 457 11.54 15.68 12.54
N ASP A 458 11.49 16.91 12.04
CA ASP A 458 12.60 17.85 12.16
C ASP A 458 12.65 18.45 13.56
N CYS A 459 13.71 18.15 14.30
CA CYS A 459 13.91 18.57 15.69
C CYS A 459 14.97 19.67 15.81
N GLU A 460 15.31 20.36 14.72
CA GLU A 460 16.27 21.49 14.71
C GLU A 460 15.87 22.60 15.69
N ASN A 461 14.58 22.93 15.75
CA ASN A 461 14.05 23.97 16.64
C ASN A 461 13.51 23.44 17.97
N GLY A 462 13.83 22.18 18.32
CA GLY A 462 13.38 21.54 19.55
C GLY A 462 14.18 21.98 20.79
N LYS A 463 13.52 21.94 21.95
CA LYS A 463 14.14 22.22 23.26
C LYS A 463 14.50 20.91 23.95
N ASP A 464 15.77 20.76 24.28
CA ASP A 464 16.35 19.53 24.81
C ASP A 464 16.51 19.59 26.33
N PHE A 465 16.13 18.53 27.04
CA PHE A 465 16.34 18.37 28.48
C PHE A 465 16.49 16.89 28.85
N ARG A 466 16.83 16.62 30.12
CA ARG A 466 17.09 15.26 30.61
C ARG A 466 16.23 14.92 31.81
N ASN A 467 15.84 13.66 31.93
CA ASN A 467 15.27 13.15 33.18
C ASN A 467 16.36 12.86 34.23
N LYS A 468 15.94 12.47 35.44
CA LYS A 468 16.85 12.10 36.54
C LYS A 468 17.82 10.96 36.21
N ASP A 469 17.46 10.11 35.24
CA ASP A 469 18.25 8.96 34.79
C ASP A 469 19.18 9.33 33.62
N GLY A 470 19.21 10.61 33.21
CA GLY A 470 20.08 11.15 32.16
C GLY A 470 19.57 10.94 30.72
N GLN A 471 18.39 10.34 30.53
CA GLN A 471 17.79 10.14 29.20
C GLN A 471 17.46 11.49 28.55
N LEU A 472 17.85 11.65 27.29
CA LEU A 472 17.62 12.87 26.53
C LEU A 472 16.20 12.87 25.96
N ALA A 473 15.50 13.99 26.13
CA ALA A 473 14.24 14.24 25.45
C ALA A 473 14.23 15.62 24.80
N THR A 474 13.36 15.76 23.81
CA THR A 474 13.13 17.00 23.06
C THR A 474 11.64 17.29 23.04
N VAL A 475 11.26 18.54 23.31
CA VAL A 475 9.94 19.06 22.95
C VAL A 475 10.09 19.95 21.71
N VAL A 476 9.32 19.66 20.67
CA VAL A 476 9.33 20.42 19.41
C VAL A 476 7.92 20.72 18.95
N HIS A 477 7.71 21.94 18.47
CA HIS A 477 6.47 22.37 17.84
C HIS A 477 6.65 22.40 16.32
N HIS A 478 5.69 21.85 15.58
CA HIS A 478 5.65 21.94 14.13
C HIS A 478 4.22 21.88 13.62
N SER A 479 3.89 22.79 12.70
CA SER A 479 2.51 22.96 12.19
C SER A 479 1.53 23.17 13.36
N GLU A 480 0.61 22.23 13.58
CA GLU A 480 -0.40 22.23 14.65
C GLU A 480 -0.07 21.27 15.81
N PHE A 481 1.14 20.67 15.78
CA PHE A 481 1.54 19.60 16.68
C PHE A 481 2.62 20.02 17.66
N LEU A 482 2.50 19.50 18.88
CA LEU A 482 3.55 19.48 19.89
C LEU A 482 4.01 18.04 20.10
N ASP A 483 5.27 17.78 19.81
CA ASP A 483 5.90 16.46 19.94
C ASP A 483 6.87 16.45 21.12
N PHE A 484 6.63 15.54 22.07
CA PHE A 484 7.58 15.19 23.12
C PHE A 484 8.25 13.85 22.77
N LEU A 485 9.57 13.89 22.55
CA LEU A 485 10.35 12.83 21.92
C LEU A 485 11.48 12.39 22.83
N ILE A 486 11.64 11.07 23.03
CA ILE A 486 12.69 10.50 23.88
C ILE A 486 13.70 9.77 23.00
N TRP A 487 14.96 10.20 23.09
CA TRP A 487 16.07 9.72 22.26
C TRP A 487 16.73 8.50 22.88
N ASN A 488 16.31 7.31 22.44
CA ASN A 488 17.00 6.06 22.78
C ASN A 488 18.25 5.82 21.92
N ASP A 489 18.21 6.28 20.67
CA ASP A 489 19.36 6.40 19.78
C ASP A 489 19.56 7.88 19.48
N ARG A 490 20.74 8.41 19.80
CA ARG A 490 21.07 9.83 19.63
C ARG A 490 21.45 10.16 18.18
N PHE A 491 21.86 9.18 17.39
CA PHE A 491 22.30 9.35 15.99
C PHE A 491 21.72 8.25 15.11
N PRO A 492 20.40 8.24 14.87
CA PRO A 492 19.79 7.24 14.01
C PRO A 492 20.32 7.37 12.57
N GLU A 493 20.87 6.29 12.01
CA GLU A 493 21.36 6.18 10.62
C GLU A 493 20.28 6.49 9.58
#